data_AF-A0A2H0QWG2-F1
#
_entry.id   AF-A0A2H0QWG2-F1
#
_cell.length_a   1.000
_cell.length_b   1.000
_cell.length_c   1.000
_cell.angle_alpha   90.00
_cell.angle_beta   90.00
_cell.angle_gamma   90.00
#
_symmetry.space_group_name_H-M   'P 1'
#
loop_
_entity.id
_entity.type
_entity.pdbx_description
1 polymer ?
#
loop_
_entity_poly.entity_id
_entity_poly.type
_entity_poly.pdbx_seq_one_letter_code
_entity_poly.pdbx_strand_id
1 'polypeptide(L)' 'MTKNKNIIVSLGKNVSIVAGIVLIWRGIWYTLDKIDLALFGGSHAWTAIGGIILGLIILYIPDGDWHEIEKL' A
#
# COMPACT_ATOMS: atom_id res chain seq x y z
N MET A 1 -10.10 -24.28 -40.36
CA MET A 1 -10.28 -22.87 -39.93
C MET A 1 -10.42 -22.85 -38.41
N THR A 2 -9.30 -23.00 -37.66
CA THR A 2 -9.34 -23.37 -36.22
C THR A 2 -8.12 -22.86 -35.43
N LYS A 3 -7.53 -21.71 -35.81
CA LYS A 3 -6.40 -21.11 -35.07
C LYS A 3 -6.81 -20.09 -34.00
N ASN A 4 -8.01 -19.50 -34.10
CA ASN A 4 -8.38 -18.34 -33.28
C ASN A 4 -8.93 -18.67 -31.89
N LYS A 5 -9.35 -19.92 -31.63
CA LYS A 5 -9.99 -20.29 -30.35
C LYS A 5 -9.01 -20.25 -29.16
N ASN A 6 -7.71 -20.43 -29.42
CA ASN A 6 -6.68 -20.48 -28.37
C ASN A 6 -6.18 -19.09 -27.91
N ILE A 7 -6.30 -18.07 -28.76
CA ILE A 7 -5.81 -16.71 -28.46
C ILE A 7 -6.74 -15.98 -27.48
N ILE A 8 -8.06 -16.20 -27.60
CA ILE A 8 -9.05 -15.61 -26.71
C ILE A 8 -8.91 -16.19 -25.29
N VAL A 9 -8.61 -17.48 -25.19
CA VAL A 9 -8.38 -18.17 -23.90
C VAL A 9 -7.08 -17.70 -23.24
N SER A 10 -6.01 -17.48 -24.00
CA SER A 10 -4.73 -16.99 -23.45
C SER A 10 -4.80 -15.52 -23.02
N LEU A 11 -5.49 -14.67 -23.78
CA LEU A 11 -5.76 -13.28 -23.41
C LEU A 11 -6.62 -13.20 -22.15
N GLY A 12 -7.68 -14.02 -22.05
CA GLY A 12 -8.53 -14.09 -20.86
C GLY A 12 -7.74 -14.45 -19.60
N LYS A 13 -6.79 -15.39 -19.70
CA LYS A 13 -5.94 -15.81 -18.56
C LYS A 13 -5.01 -14.69 -18.09
N ASN A 14 -4.39 -13.94 -19.00
CA ASN A 14 -3.48 -12.86 -18.63
C ASN A 14 -4.25 -11.69 -18.02
N VAL A 15 -5.40 -11.33 -18.61
CA VAL A 15 -6.27 -10.29 -18.09
C VAL A 15 -6.82 -10.67 -16.71
N SER A 16 -7.18 -11.94 -16.48
CA SER A 16 -7.66 -12.38 -15.16
C SER A 16 -6.56 -12.31 -14.09
N ILE A 17 -5.31 -12.61 -14.43
CA ILE A 17 -4.19 -12.52 -13.49
C ILE A 17 -3.94 -11.05 -13.13
N VAL A 18 -3.85 -10.17 -14.12
CA VAL A 18 -3.64 -8.73 -13.90
C VAL A 18 -4.81 -8.14 -13.11
N ALA A 19 -6.06 -8.47 -13.47
CA ALA A 19 -7.24 -8.03 -12.74
C ALA A 19 -7.23 -8.54 -11.30
N GLY A 20 -6.84 -9.81 -11.07
CA GLY A 20 -6.70 -10.37 -9.73
C GLY A 20 -5.69 -9.61 -8.87
N ILE A 21 -4.51 -9.31 -9.41
CA ILE A 21 -3.47 -8.54 -8.70
C ILE A 21 -3.96 -7.13 -8.39
N VAL A 22 -4.59 -6.45 -9.36
CA VAL A 22 -5.13 -5.10 -9.17
C VAL A 22 -6.25 -5.08 -8.12
N LEU A 23 -7.12 -6.09 -8.12
CA LEU A 23 -8.20 -6.22 -7.14
C LEU A 23 -7.68 -6.54 -5.75
N ILE A 24 -6.65 -7.39 -5.62
CA ILE A 24 -6.00 -7.67 -4.33
C ILE A 24 -5.34 -6.39 -3.80
N TRP A 25 -4.57 -5.69 -4.63
CA TRP A 25 -3.94 -4.43 -4.26
C TRP A 25 -4.96 -3.39 -3.81
N ARG A 26 -6.04 -3.21 -4.58
CA ARG A 26 -7.14 -2.31 -4.20
C ARG A 26 -7.86 -2.75 -2.93
N GLY A 27 -8.09 -4.05 -2.77
CA GLY A 27 -8.72 -4.61 -1.58
C GLY A 27 -7.90 -4.36 -0.31
N ILE A 28 -6.58 -4.46 -0.39
CA ILE A 28 -5.67 -4.13 0.71
C ILE A 28 -5.75 -2.64 1.04
N TRP A 29 -5.72 -1.76 0.02
CA TRP A 29 -5.87 -0.32 0.23
C TRP A 29 -7.18 0.04 0.92
N TYR A 30 -8.32 -0.47 0.46
CA TYR A 30 -9.61 -0.19 1.09
C TYR A 30 -9.74 -0.79 2.49
N THR A 31 -9.08 -1.92 2.75
CA THR A 31 -9.08 -2.54 4.08
C THR A 31 -8.24 -1.70 5.04
N LEU A 32 -7.03 -1.28 4.63
CA LEU A 32 -6.19 -0.39 5.41
C LEU A 32 -6.86 0.98 5.63
N ASP A 33 -7.50 1.54 4.61
CA ASP A 33 -8.23 2.81 4.69
C ASP A 33 -9.43 2.73 5.65
N LYS A 34 -10.18 1.63 5.62
CA LYS A 34 -11.28 1.38 6.57
C LYS A 34 -10.78 1.11 7.98
N ILE A 35 -9.67 0.41 8.14
CA ILE A 35 -9.06 0.16 9.44
C ILE A 35 -8.54 1.48 10.02
N ASP A 36 -7.88 2.32 9.21
CA ASP A 36 -7.42 3.64 9.59
C ASP A 36 -8.62 4.52 10.00
N LEU A 37 -9.67 4.57 9.18
CA LEU A 37 -10.88 5.33 9.46
C LEU A 37 -11.63 4.83 10.71
N ALA A 38 -11.67 3.51 10.95
CA ALA A 38 -12.38 2.91 12.07
C ALA A 38 -11.59 2.98 13.40
N LEU A 39 -10.26 2.85 13.35
CA LEU A 39 -9.39 2.94 14.53
C LEU A 39 -9.07 4.40 14.90
N PHE A 40 -9.01 5.30 13.92
CA PHE A 40 -8.60 6.68 14.14
C PHE A 40 -9.69 7.73 13.89
N GLY A 41 -10.92 7.29 13.61
CA GLY A 41 -12.15 8.04 13.91
C GLY A 41 -12.30 9.42 13.25
N GLY A 42 -11.66 9.68 12.11
CA GLY A 42 -11.83 10.93 11.33
C GLY A 42 -11.03 12.14 11.81
N SER A 43 -10.16 12.00 12.81
CA SER A 43 -9.21 13.06 13.18
C SER A 43 -7.92 12.92 12.35
N HIS A 44 -7.96 13.40 11.10
CA HIS A 44 -6.82 13.41 10.17
C HIS A 44 -5.53 13.98 10.79
N ALA A 45 -5.64 14.85 11.80
CA ALA A 45 -4.48 15.43 12.49
C ALA A 45 -3.72 14.40 13.35
N TRP A 46 -4.43 13.52 14.07
CA TRP A 46 -3.78 12.58 15.00
C TRP A 46 -3.14 11.39 14.28
N THR A 47 -3.72 10.92 13.16
CA THR A 47 -3.09 9.91 12.29
C THR A 47 -1.90 10.47 11.53
N ALA A 48 -1.96 11.72 11.07
CA ALA A 48 -0.81 12.38 10.46
C ALA A 48 0.33 12.52 11.46
N ILE A 49 0.05 12.99 12.68
CA ILE A 49 1.06 13.10 13.76
C ILE A 49 1.59 11.71 14.13
N GLY A 50 0.71 10.72 14.30
CA GLY A 50 1.09 9.34 14.60
C GLY A 50 1.98 8.72 13.52
N GLY A 51 1.61 8.89 12.24
CA GLY A 51 2.38 8.39 11.09
C GLY A 51 3.71 9.10 10.90
N ILE A 52 3.79 10.41 11.19
CA ILE A 52 5.06 11.15 11.21
C ILE A 52 5.97 10.60 12.32
N ILE A 53 5.43 10.41 13.53
CA ILE A 53 6.19 9.87 14.67
C ILE A 53 6.66 8.43 14.37
N LEU A 54 5.78 7.58 13.85
CA LEU A 54 6.13 6.20 13.49
C LEU A 54 7.13 6.13 12.33
N GLY A 55 6.99 7.00 11.33
CA GLY A 55 7.93 7.13 10.22
C GLY A 55 9.30 7.59 10.68
N LEU A 56 9.35 8.56 11.60
CA LEU A 56 10.58 8.98 12.25
C LEU A 56 11.19 7.84 13.08
N ILE A 57 10.41 7.11 13.88
CA ILE A 57 10.90 5.96 14.66
C ILE A 57 11.46 4.86 13.75
N ILE A 58 10.78 4.55 12.65
CA ILE A 58 11.23 3.53 11.69
C ILE A 58 12.50 3.95 10.94
N LEU A 59 12.65 5.23 10.60
CA LEU A 59 13.90 5.78 10.06
C LEU A 59 15.01 5.84 11.12
N TYR A 60 14.64 6.04 12.37
CA TYR A 60 15.58 6.22 13.47
C TYR A 60 16.15 4.90 14.02
N ILE A 61 15.34 3.83 14.04
CA ILE A 61 15.77 2.48 14.47
C ILE A 61 16.99 1.92 13.71
N PRO A 62 17.09 2.03 12.37
CA PRO A 62 18.24 1.49 11.64
C PRO A 62 19.50 2.36 11.77
N ASP A 63 19.39 3.69 11.89
CA ASP A 63 20.54 4.59 11.85
C ASP A 63 21.12 4.93 13.23
N GLY A 64 20.34 4.92 14.32
CA GLY A 64 20.88 4.96 15.69
C GLY A 64 21.86 6.08 16.04
N ASP A 65 21.99 7.14 15.23
CA ASP A 65 22.98 8.21 15.45
C ASP A 65 22.33 9.60 15.29
N TRP A 66 22.43 10.40 16.35
CA TRP A 66 21.78 11.72 16.49
C TRP A 66 22.56 12.87 15.82
N HIS A 67 23.58 12.56 15.02
CA HIS A 67 24.56 13.55 14.57
C HIS A 67 24.07 14.55 13.49
N GLU A 68 22.96 14.29 12.80
CA GLU A 68 22.45 15.20 11.76
C GLU A 68 21.53 16.31 12.30
N ILE A 69 20.86 16.11 13.44
CA ILE A 69 19.95 17.12 14.02
C ILE A 69 20.72 18.14 14.89
N GLU A 70 21.91 17.80 15.38
CA GLU A 70 22.75 18.71 16.19
C GLU A 70 23.43 19.82 15.37
N LYS A 71 23.42 19.70 14.03
CA LYS A 71 24.07 20.66 13.12
C LYS A 71 23.15 21.73 12.52
N LEU A 72 21.88 21.77 12.89
CA LEU A 72 20.91 22.79 12.44
C LEU A 72 20.60 23.81 13.54
#